data_AF-A0A5C9BM97-F1
#
_entry.id   AF-A0A5C9BM97-F1
#
_cell.length_a   1.000
_cell.length_b   1.000
_cell.length_c   1.000
_cell.angle_alpha   90.00
_cell.angle_beta   90.00
_cell.angle_gamma   90.00
#
_symmetry.space_group_name_H-M   'P 1'
#
loop_
_entity.id
_entity.type
_entity.pdbx_description
1 polymer ?
#
loop_
_entity_poly.entity_id
_entity_poly.type
_entity_poly.pdbx_seq_one_letter_code
_entity_poly.pdbx_strand_id
1 'polypeptide(L)'
;MSSEIRALLGLRDNPMQDCGEVNTLLEAHIQQVEMRVSALLQLKRHLVDLREKCSGSRSVEACGILQGLGNCNCHGESATNSQTSG
;
A
#
# COMPACT_ATOMS: atom_id res chain seq x y z
N MET A 1 12.69 -16.63 8.00
CA MET A 1 12.20 -18.03 7.91
C MET A 1 10.75 -18.01 8.37
N SER A 2 9.78 -18.07 7.45
CA SER A 2 8.37 -17.78 7.75
C SER A 2 7.76 -18.87 8.65
N SER A 3 6.97 -18.43 9.63
CA SER A 3 6.16 -19.29 10.51
C SER A 3 5.22 -20.20 9.71
N GLU A 4 4.77 -19.72 8.56
CA GLU A 4 4.03 -20.44 7.51
C GLU A 4 4.65 -21.77 7.10
N ILE A 5 5.94 -21.78 6.77
CA ILE A 5 6.60 -23.00 6.30
C ILE A 5 6.69 -24.03 7.44
N ARG A 6 6.85 -23.59 8.70
CA ARG A 6 6.86 -24.50 9.86
C ARG A 6 5.49 -25.10 10.18
N ALA A 7 4.43 -24.31 10.10
CA ALA A 7 3.06 -24.80 10.31
C ALA A 7 2.69 -25.83 9.24
N LEU A 8 3.00 -25.55 7.97
CA LEU A 8 2.75 -26.48 6.86
C LEU A 8 3.56 -27.79 6.99
N LEU A 9 4.79 -27.73 7.49
CA LEU A 9 5.61 -28.93 7.74
C LEU A 9 5.07 -29.76 8.92
N GLY A 10 4.55 -29.13 9.97
CA GLY A 10 3.98 -29.82 11.14
C GLY A 10 2.71 -30.61 10.84
N LEU A 11 1.84 -30.11 9.97
CA LEU A 11 0.62 -30.83 9.57
C LEU A 11 0.90 -32.01 8.62
N ARG A 12 1.93 -31.91 7.78
CA ARG A 12 2.35 -33.02 6.90
C ARG A 12 2.76 -34.26 7.71
N ASP A 13 3.33 -34.06 8.89
CA ASP A 13 3.86 -35.14 9.73
C ASP A 13 2.76 -35.75 10.66
N ASN A 14 1.52 -35.22 10.62
CA ASN A 14 0.38 -35.76 11.39
C ASN A 14 -0.95 -35.71 10.60
N PRO A 15 -1.24 -36.72 9.75
CA PRO A 15 -2.37 -36.72 8.81
C PRO A 15 -3.76 -36.84 9.47
N MET A 16 -3.84 -37.02 10.79
CA MET A 16 -5.11 -37.02 11.54
C MET A 16 -5.43 -35.67 12.19
N GLN A 17 -4.55 -34.67 12.06
CA GLN A 17 -4.81 -33.33 12.56
C GLN A 17 -5.78 -32.57 11.65
N ASP A 18 -6.57 -31.72 12.29
CA ASP A 18 -7.48 -30.79 11.62
C ASP A 18 -6.70 -29.78 10.77
N CYS A 19 -7.10 -29.61 9.51
CA CYS A 19 -6.47 -28.66 8.60
C CYS A 19 -6.88 -27.20 8.87
N GLY A 20 -7.68 -26.94 9.91
CA GLY A 20 -8.17 -25.61 10.27
C GLY A 20 -7.07 -24.58 10.54
N GLU A 21 -5.92 -25.00 11.09
CA GLU A 21 -4.79 -24.10 11.31
C GLU A 21 -4.16 -23.65 9.98
N VAL A 22 -4.04 -24.55 9.00
CA VAL A 22 -3.58 -24.22 7.64
C VAL A 22 -4.51 -23.24 6.97
N ASN A 23 -5.83 -23.47 7.06
CA ASN A 23 -6.83 -22.58 6.48
C ASN A 23 -6.77 -21.19 7.13
N THR A 24 -6.65 -21.11 8.46
CA THR A 24 -6.56 -19.83 9.17
C THR A 24 -5.33 -19.03 8.72
N LEU A 25 -4.20 -19.72 8.59
CA LEU A 25 -2.94 -19.12 8.18
C LEU A 25 -2.98 -18.67 6.70
N LEU A 26 -3.60 -19.48 5.83
CA LEU A 26 -3.79 -19.12 4.43
C LEU A 26 -4.72 -17.91 4.28
N GLU A 27 -5.81 -17.87 5.04
CA GLU A 27 -6.74 -16.73 5.05
C GLU A 27 -6.02 -15.44 5.47
N ALA A 28 -5.21 -15.50 6.54
CA ALA A 28 -4.41 -14.37 6.96
C ALA A 28 -3.44 -13.88 5.87
N HIS A 29 -2.81 -14.80 5.12
CA HIS A 29 -1.93 -14.44 4.02
C HIS A 29 -2.69 -13.82 2.84
N ILE A 30 -3.83 -14.40 2.47
CA ILE A 30 -4.72 -13.87 1.43
C ILE A 30 -5.09 -12.43 1.75
N GLN A 31 -5.55 -12.17 2.98
CA GLN A 31 -5.88 -10.81 3.43
C GLN A 31 -4.69 -9.84 3.31
N GLN A 32 -3.47 -10.28 3.66
CA GLN A 32 -2.28 -9.44 3.48
C GLN A 32 -1.96 -9.13 2.02
N VAL A 33 -2.12 -10.11 1.12
CA VAL A 33 -1.94 -9.91 -0.32
C VAL A 33 -2.99 -8.95 -0.85
N GLU A 34 -4.25 -9.10 -0.49
CA GLU A 34 -5.35 -8.22 -0.90
C GLU A 34 -5.11 -6.77 -0.47
N MET A 35 -4.65 -6.54 0.76
CA MET A 35 -4.28 -5.19 1.23
C MET A 35 -3.17 -4.57 0.36
N ARG A 36 -2.14 -5.34 0.01
CA ARG A 36 -1.06 -4.87 -0.87
C ARG A 36 -1.56 -4.59 -2.28
N VAL A 37 -2.41 -5.47 -2.83
CA VAL A 37 -3.02 -5.27 -4.15
C VAL A 37 -3.85 -3.99 -4.17
N SER A 38 -4.68 -3.74 -3.15
CA SER A 38 -5.48 -2.52 -3.05
C SER A 38 -4.59 -1.26 -3.02
N ALA A 39 -3.53 -1.26 -2.23
CA ALA A 39 -2.57 -0.16 -2.17
C ALA A 39 -1.86 0.08 -3.52
N LEU A 40 -1.45 -0.99 -4.20
CA LEU A 40 -0.81 -0.90 -5.52
C LEU A 40 -1.79 -0.42 -6.60
N LEU A 41 -3.07 -0.80 -6.52
CA LEU A 41 -4.10 -0.30 -7.43
C LEU A 41 -4.36 1.20 -7.22
N GLN A 42 -4.35 1.68 -5.97
CA GLN A 42 -4.42 3.11 -5.66
C GLN A 42 -3.22 3.86 -6.24
N LEU A 43 -2.00 3.37 -5.99
CA LEU A 43 -0.78 3.94 -6.54
C LEU A 43 -0.81 3.97 -8.08
N LYS A 44 -1.25 2.89 -8.72
CA LYS A 44 -1.40 2.81 -10.18
C LYS A 44 -2.31 3.92 -10.70
N ARG A 45 -3.47 4.16 -10.07
CA ARG A 45 -4.37 5.24 -10.47
C ARG A 45 -3.68 6.59 -10.41
N HIS A 46 -3.01 6.89 -9.30
CA HIS A 46 -2.28 8.16 -9.16
C HIS A 46 -1.20 8.34 -10.23
N LEU A 47 -0.48 7.28 -10.58
CA LEU A 47 0.53 7.32 -11.64
C LEU A 47 -0.08 7.53 -13.03
N VAL A 48 -1.24 6.93 -13.31
CA VAL A 48 -1.98 7.15 -14.56
C VAL A 48 -2.45 8.61 -14.65
N ASP A 49 -3.10 9.12 -13.61
CA ASP A 49 -3.56 10.51 -13.55
C ASP A 49 -2.40 11.49 -13.74
N LEU A 50 -1.26 11.19 -13.13
CA LEU A 50 -0.06 11.99 -13.28
C LEU A 50 0.46 11.94 -14.71
N ARG A 51 0.53 10.76 -15.33
CA ARG A 51 0.92 10.61 -16.74
C ARG A 51 0.02 11.40 -17.67
N GLU A 52 -1.29 11.42 -17.44
CA GLU A 52 -2.24 12.14 -18.29
C GLU A 52 -1.99 13.66 -18.32
N LYS A 53 -1.35 14.22 -17.28
CA LYS A 53 -0.94 15.63 -17.24
C LYS A 53 0.20 15.96 -18.21
N CYS A 54 0.86 14.98 -18.82
CA CYS A 54 1.94 15.21 -19.77
C CYS A 54 1.80 14.39 -21.05
N SER A 55 1.84 15.07 -22.20
CA SER A 55 1.83 14.48 -23.54
C SER A 55 3.20 14.00 -24.03
N GLY A 56 4.28 14.20 -23.25
CA GLY A 56 5.62 13.63 -23.50
C GLY A 56 6.52 14.41 -24.49
N SER A 57 6.03 15.49 -25.09
CA SER A 57 6.74 16.25 -26.14
C SER A 57 7.04 17.72 -25.77
N ARG A 58 7.01 18.06 -24.48
CA ARG A 58 7.23 19.43 -23.97
C ARG A 58 8.55 19.54 -23.22
N SER A 59 9.08 20.76 -23.08
CA SER A 59 10.23 21.02 -22.21
C SER A 59 9.92 20.62 -20.77
N VAL A 60 10.96 20.36 -19.98
CA VAL A 60 10.83 20.02 -18.54
C VAL A 60 10.01 21.09 -17.79
N GLU A 61 10.20 22.37 -18.15
CA GLU A 61 9.46 23.51 -17.60
C GLU A 61 7.95 23.44 -17.88
N ALA A 62 7.55 22.87 -19.02
CA ALA A 62 6.16 22.70 -19.44
C ALA A 62 5.62 21.28 -19.18
N CYS A 63 6.36 20.46 -18.41
CA CYS A 63 5.95 19.11 -18.06
C CYS A 63 4.91 19.13 -16.94
N GLY A 64 3.65 18.86 -17.28
CA GLY A 64 2.54 18.85 -16.31
C GLY A 64 2.68 17.82 -15.19
N ILE A 65 3.52 16.80 -15.35
CA ILE A 65 3.89 15.85 -14.28
C ILE A 65 4.72 16.58 -13.21
N LEU A 66 5.80 17.26 -13.61
CA LEU A 66 6.73 17.92 -12.69
C LEU A 66 6.09 19.12 -12.00
N GLN A 67 5.25 19.86 -12.72
CA GLN A 67 4.43 20.92 -12.13
C GLN A 67 3.47 20.32 -11.09
N GLY A 68 2.76 19.25 -11.42
CA GLY A 68 1.84 18.57 -10.50
C GLY A 68 2.51 18.02 -9.23
N LEU A 69 3.78 17.61 -9.31
CA LEU A 69 4.57 17.15 -8.15
C LEU A 69 5.10 18.32 -7.32
N GLY A 70 5.54 19.42 -7.96
CA GLY A 70 6.04 20.61 -7.27
C GLY A 70 4.97 21.40 -6.52
N ASN A 71 3.70 21.28 -6.92
CA ASN A 71 2.58 21.98 -6.30
C ASN A 71 1.94 21.27 -5.09
N CYS A 72 2.44 20.10 -4.66
CA CYS A 72 1.90 19.38 -3.51
C CYS A 72 2.79 19.53 -2.27
N ASN A 73 2.68 20.68 -1.58
CA ASN A 73 3.13 20.85 -0.18
C ASN A 73 1.94 20.92 0.79
N CYS A 74 0.81 20.26 0.50
CA CYS A 74 -0.38 20.33 1.35
C CYS A 74 -0.45 19.27 2.46
N HIS A 75 0.70 18.80 2.96
CA HIS A 75 0.77 18.10 4.24
C HIS A 75 1.80 18.78 5.14
N GLY A 76 1.34 19.76 5.92
CA GLY A 76 2.12 20.51 6.88
C GLY A 76 1.23 21.38 7.77
N GLU A 77 0.50 20.72 8.67
CA GLU A 77 0.03 21.21 9.98
C GLU A 77 -0.62 22.60 10.06
N SER A 78 -1.95 22.62 10.21
CA SER A 78 -2.64 23.64 10.99
C SER A 78 -3.44 22.96 12.09
N ALA A 79 -2.71 22.44 13.08
CA ALA A 79 -3.27 22.23 14.41
C ALA A 79 -3.32 23.61 15.09
N THR A 80 -4.46 24.31 14.97
CA THR A 80 -4.78 25.43 15.84
C THR A 80 -5.09 24.86 17.22
N ASN A 81 -4.06 24.64 18.05
CA ASN A 81 -4.27 24.34 19.45
C ASN A 81 -4.71 25.63 20.16
N SER A 82 -5.90 25.58 20.73
CA SER A 82 -6.46 26.61 21.60
C SER A 82 -5.74 26.63 22.96
N GLN A 83 -5.64 27.82 23.57
CA GLN A 83 -5.29 28.12 24.99
C GLN A 83 -3.78 28.12 25.33
N THR A 84 -3.15 29.11 26.00
CA THR A 84 -3.51 29.82 27.25
C THR A 84 -2.60 31.06 27.52
N SER A 85 -3.11 31.96 28.38
CA SER A 85 -2.42 32.85 29.36
C SER A 85 -2.01 34.28 28.97
N GLY A 86 -2.62 35.22 29.70
CA GLY A 86 -2.34 36.65 29.78
C GLY A 86 -3.51 37.38 30.44
#